data_AF-A0A0Q9TZP3-F1
#
_entry.id   AF-A0A0Q9TZP3-F1
#
_cell.length_a   1.000
_cell.length_b   1.000
_cell.length_c   1.000
_cell.angle_alpha   90.00
_cell.angle_beta   90.00
_cell.angle_gamma   90.00
#
_symmetry.space_group_name_H-M   'P 1'
#
loop_
_entity.id
_entity.type
_entity.pdbx_description
1 polymer ?
#
loop_
_entity_poly.entity_id
_entity_poly.type
_entity_poly.pdbx_seq_one_letter_code
_entity_poly.pdbx_strand_id
1 'polypeptide(L)' 'MAIARSLDQALEGQVRARVAHDAGIERSTLYDILAGNTWPDMVTLAKLEQCLNVTLWPTRPTGRSRRRAPKDDKRAGD' A
#
# COMPACT_ATOMS: atom_id res chain seq x y z
N MET A 1 -1.47 -0.18 -7.38
CA MET A 1 -0.31 0.46 -6.70
C MET A 1 -0.21 -0.02 -5.25
N ALA A 2 0.99 -0.06 -4.66
CA ALA A 2 1.18 -0.50 -3.26
C ALA A 2 0.50 0.42 -2.23
N ILE A 3 0.59 1.75 -2.44
CA ILE A 3 -0.10 2.75 -1.61
C ILE A 3 -1.62 2.60 -1.74
N ALA A 4 -2.16 2.45 -2.95
CA ALA A 4 -3.59 2.26 -3.18
C ALA A 4 -4.17 1.07 -2.40
N ARG A 5 -3.45 -0.05 -2.33
CA ARG A 5 -3.86 -1.22 -1.54
C ARG A 5 -3.84 -0.95 -0.04
N SER A 6 -2.76 -0.34 0.45
CA SER A 6 -2.63 -0.01 1.87
C SER A 6 -3.71 0.99 2.31
N LEU A 7 -4.03 1.94 1.42
CA LEU A 7 -5.11 2.91 1.62
C LEU A 7 -6.49 2.24 1.60
N ASP A 8 -6.77 1.35 0.66
CA ASP A 8 -8.06 0.65 0.59
C ASP A 8 -8.30 -0.20 1.86
N GLN A 9 -7.26 -0.88 2.35
CA GLN A 9 -7.30 -1.60 3.63
C GLN A 9 -7.54 -0.67 4.83
N ALA A 10 -6.88 0.48 4.87
CA ALA A 10 -7.06 1.46 5.94
C ALA A 10 -8.45 2.11 5.93
N LEU A 11 -9.14 2.08 4.78
CA LEU A 11 -10.49 2.63 4.59
C LEU A 11 -11.60 1.59 4.83
N GLU A 12 -11.28 0.33 5.16
CA GLU A 12 -12.29 -0.68 5.47
C GLU A 12 -13.16 -0.22 6.66
N GLY A 13 -14.48 -0.16 6.46
CA GLY A 13 -15.43 0.32 7.46
C GLY A 13 -15.51 1.85 7.58
N GLN A 14 -14.73 2.61 6.82
CA GLN A 14 -14.75 4.07 6.82
C GLN A 14 -15.52 4.63 5.63
N VAL A 15 -16.13 5.80 5.82
CA VAL A 15 -16.73 6.56 4.72
C VAL A 15 -15.61 7.34 4.02
N ARG A 16 -15.15 6.87 2.85
CA ARG A 16 -14.08 7.49 2.04
C ARG A 16 -14.24 9.01 1.88
N ALA A 17 -15.47 9.40 1.63
CA ALA A 17 -15.94 10.77 1.49
C ALA A 17 -15.69 11.65 2.73
N ARG A 18 -15.78 11.06 3.92
CA ARG A 18 -15.50 11.69 5.22
C ARG A 18 -13.99 11.73 5.48
N VAL A 19 -13.27 10.65 5.19
CA VAL A 19 -11.80 10.61 5.34
C VAL A 19 -11.12 11.66 4.47
N ALA A 20 -11.54 11.84 3.22
CA ALA A 20 -11.00 12.91 2.38
C ALA A 20 -11.18 14.30 3.01
N HIS A 21 -12.36 14.55 3.59
CA HIS A 21 -12.68 15.80 4.27
C HIS A 21 -11.84 15.98 5.54
N ASP A 22 -11.77 14.97 6.39
CA ASP A 22 -11.02 15.00 7.66
C ASP A 22 -9.49 15.12 7.42
N ALA A 23 -8.97 14.51 6.35
CA ALA A 23 -7.59 14.65 5.91
C ALA A 23 -7.30 15.99 5.21
N GLY A 24 -8.33 16.80 4.90
CA GLY A 24 -8.18 18.06 4.19
C GLY A 24 -7.61 17.89 2.78
N ILE A 25 -8.12 16.88 2.05
CA ILE A 25 -7.79 16.61 0.64
C ILE A 25 -9.08 16.57 -0.20
N GLU A 26 -8.92 16.73 -1.52
CA GLU A 26 -10.05 16.62 -2.43
C GLU A 26 -10.53 15.16 -2.55
N ARG A 27 -11.84 14.96 -2.69
CA ARG A 27 -12.40 13.60 -2.86
C ARG A 27 -11.89 12.93 -4.13
N SER A 28 -11.82 13.67 -5.24
CA SER A 28 -11.26 13.22 -6.52
C SER A 28 -9.85 12.65 -6.34
N THR A 29 -8.98 13.37 -5.62
CA THR A 29 -7.62 12.91 -5.29
C THR A 29 -7.64 11.56 -4.58
N LEU A 30 -8.50 11.37 -3.57
CA LEU A 30 -8.61 10.09 -2.88
C LEU A 30 -9.04 8.96 -3.84
N TYR A 31 -10.02 9.20 -4.70
CA TYR A 31 -10.49 8.21 -5.68
C TYR A 31 -9.43 7.91 -6.74
N ASP A 32 -8.68 8.91 -7.22
CA ASP A 32 -7.60 8.70 -8.20
C ASP A 32 -6.45 7.87 -7.62
N ILE A 33 -6.12 8.07 -6.34
CA ILE A 33 -5.12 7.25 -5.65
C ILE A 33 -5.63 5.80 -5.51
N LEU A 34 -6.88 5.61 -5.10
CA LEU A 34 -7.49 4.28 -4.95
C LEU A 34 -7.61 3.52 -6.27
N ALA A 35 -7.99 4.22 -7.35
CA ALA A 35 -8.01 3.68 -8.70
C ALA A 35 -6.59 3.37 -9.23
N GLY A 36 -5.56 3.96 -8.62
CA GLY A 36 -4.17 3.87 -9.07
C GLY A 36 -3.87 4.74 -10.29
N ASN A 37 -4.71 5.73 -10.58
CA ASN A 37 -4.52 6.71 -11.66
C ASN A 37 -3.38 7.67 -11.34
N THR A 38 -3.18 7.99 -10.06
CA THR A 38 -2.13 8.91 -9.61
C THR A 38 -1.39 8.39 -8.39
N TRP A 39 -0.19 8.93 -8.20
CA TRP A 39 0.55 8.78 -6.96
C TRP A 39 0.30 10.01 -6.08
N PRO A 40 0.02 9.83 -4.77
CA PRO A 40 -0.06 10.97 -3.88
C PRO A 40 1.29 11.66 -3.75
N ASP A 41 1.29 12.98 -3.69
CA ASP A 41 2.46 13.72 -3.23
C ASP A 41 2.71 13.48 -1.72
N MET A 42 3.88 13.89 -1.23
CA MET A 42 4.28 13.67 0.17
C MET A 42 3.37 14.36 1.19
N VAL A 43 2.78 15.51 0.84
CA VAL A 43 1.89 16.26 1.74
C VAL A 43 0.55 15.53 1.85
N THR A 44 0.00 15.10 0.72
CA THR A 44 -1.23 14.29 0.65
C THR A 44 -1.07 12.98 1.41
N LEU A 45 0.07 12.30 1.24
CA LEU A 45 0.37 11.07 1.97
C LEU A 45 0.43 11.34 3.49
N ALA A 46 1.19 12.34 3.94
CA ALA A 46 1.33 12.67 5.35
C ALA A 46 -0.01 13.07 6.00
N LYS A 47 -0.88 13.79 5.27
CA LYS A 47 -2.23 14.13 5.72
C LYS A 47 -3.09 12.88 5.94
N LEU A 48 -3.05 11.95 4.98
CA LEU A 48 -3.79 10.69 5.07
C LEU A 48 -3.28 9.81 6.23
N GLU A 49 -1.96 9.69 6.39
CA GLU A 49 -1.35 8.92 7.49
C GLU A 49 -1.72 9.50 8.86
N GLN A 50 -1.69 10.83 9.01
CA GLN A 50 -2.12 11.51 10.24
C GLN A 50 -3.62 11.34 10.51
N CYS A 51 -4.46 11.49 9.48
CA CYS A 51 -5.91 11.36 9.61
C CYS A 51 -6.35 9.94 9.97
N LEU A 52 -5.73 8.94 9.35
CA LEU A 52 -6.07 7.53 9.55
C LEU A 52 -5.28 6.88 10.69
N ASN A 53 -4.25 7.54 11.20
CA ASN A 53 -3.32 7.03 12.20
C ASN A 53 -2.70 5.67 11.79
N VAL A 54 -2.31 5.56 10.52
CA VAL A 54 -1.67 4.37 9.92
C VAL A 54 -0.48 4.77 9.04
N THR A 55 0.43 3.82 8.81
CA THR A 55 1.47 3.97 7.79
C THR A 55 0.97 3.43 6.44
N LEU A 56 0.83 4.32 5.46
CA LEU A 56 0.45 4.00 4.08
C LEU A 56 1.68 3.75 3.21
N TRP A 57 2.84 4.29 3.61
CA TRP A 57 4.08 4.02 2.90
C TRP A 57 4.41 2.52 2.89
N PRO A 58 4.80 1.94 1.74
CA PRO A 58 5.18 0.54 1.66
C PRO A 58 6.47 0.27 2.43
N THR A 59 6.34 -0.15 3.69
CA THR A 59 7.46 -0.45 4.60
C THR A 59 7.93 -1.89 4.51
N ARG A 60 7.10 -2.81 3.99
CA ARG A 60 7.54 -4.17 3.67
C ARG A 60 7.81 -4.29 2.18
N PRO A 61 9.04 -4.65 1.74
CA PRO A 61 9.17 -5.22 0.42
C PRO A 61 8.24 -6.43 0.36
N THR A 62 7.36 -6.48 -0.63
CA THR A 62 6.49 -7.63 -0.89
C THR A 62 7.34 -8.78 -1.45
N GLY A 63 8.38 -9.16 -0.71
CA GLY A 63 9.21 -10.31 -0.96
C GLY A 63 8.59 -11.49 -0.23
N ARG A 64 7.64 -12.17 -0.87
CA ARG A 64 7.67 -13.63 -0.77
C ARG A 64 8.89 -14.05 -1.59
N SER A 65 10.09 -13.84 -1.02
CA SER A 65 11.29 -14.50 -1.51
C SER A 65 10.99 -15.98 -1.38
N ARG A 66 10.61 -16.58 -2.50
CA ARG A 66 10.44 -18.01 -2.62
C ARG A 66 11.85 -18.54 -2.47
N ARG A 67 12.25 -18.84 -1.23
CA ARG A 67 13.52 -19.51 -0.93
C ARG A 67 13.50 -20.77 -1.78
N ARG A 68 14.24 -20.79 -2.89
CA ARG A 68 14.39 -21.99 -3.71
C ARG A 68 14.95 -23.06 -2.76
N ALA A 69 14.21 -24.15 -2.61
CA ALA A 69 14.74 -25.32 -1.93
C ALA A 69 16.05 -25.73 -2.64
N PRO A 70 17.09 -26.15 -1.90
CA PRO A 70 18.34 -26.55 -2.51
C PRO A 70 18.07 -27.71 -3.48
N LYS A 71 18.62 -27.60 -4.69
CA LYS A 71 18.62 -28.68 -5.68
C LYS A 71 19.55 -29.76 -5.11
N ASP A 72 18.99 -30.92 -4.77
CA ASP A 72 19.73 -32.11 -4.35
C ASP A 72 20.69 -32.49 -5.50
N ASP A 73 21.96 -32.07 -5.40
CA ASP A 73 23.03 -32.52 -6.29
C ASP A 73 23.51 -33.88 -5.78
N LYS A 74 22.75 -34.93 -6.07
CA LYS A 74 23.29 -36.29 -6.00
C LYS A 74 24.09 -36.55 -7.26
N ARG A 75 25.34 -36.09 -7.24
CA ARG A 75 26.43 -36.82 -7.88
C ARG A 75 26.61 -38.13 -7.13
N ALA A 76 26.02 -39.20 -7.66
CA ALA A 76 26.49 -40.55 -7.42
C ALA A 76 27.04 -41.04 -8.76
N GLY A 77 28.34 -40.83 -8.95
CA GLY A 77 29.13 -41.73 -9.79
C GLY A 77 29.59 -42.88 -8.91
N ASP A 78 29.32 -44.10 -9.36
CA ASP A 78 30.30 -45.17 -9.57
C ASP A 78 29.70 -46.14 -10.59
#